data_AF-A0A453H6Q6-F1
#
_entry.id   AF-A0A453H6Q6-F1
#
_cell.length_a   1.000
_cell.length_b   1.000
_cell.length_c   1.000
_cell.angle_alpha   90.00
_cell.angle_beta   90.00
_cell.angle_gamma   90.00
#
_symmetry.space_group_name_H-M   'P 1'
#
loop_
_entity.id
_entity.type
_entity.pdbx_description
1 polymer ?
#
loop_
_entity_poly.entity_id
_entity_poly.type
_entity_poly.pdbx_seq_one_letter_code
_entity_poly.pdbx_strand_id
1 'polypeptide(L)' 'MALYELAVFDPSDPVLDPVWRQGVACFGFEAFHVMGLYGPGIWVSDPYGLTGKVQAVNLAWGAEGFDPFVPGG' A
#
# COMPACT_ATOMS: atom_id res chain seq x y z
N MET A 1 3.61 -15.74 2.32
CA MET A 1 2.66 -15.31 1.28
C MET A 1 3.29 -15.46 -0.10
N ALA A 2 4.29 -14.63 -0.44
CA ALA A 2 4.93 -14.65 -1.77
C ALA A 2 5.45 -16.02 -2.27
N LEU A 3 6.04 -16.86 -1.41
CA LEU A 3 6.56 -18.17 -1.84
C LEU A 3 5.47 -19.18 -2.24
N TYR A 4 4.29 -19.13 -1.61
CA TYR A 4 3.20 -20.02 -2.01
C TYR A 4 2.62 -19.57 -3.34
N GLU A 5 2.48 -18.25 -3.56
CA GLU A 5 1.94 -17.68 -4.80
C GLU A 5 2.84 -17.96 -5.98
N LEU A 6 4.14 -17.88 -5.77
CA LEU A 6 5.11 -18.27 -6.78
C LEU A 6 5.05 -19.77 -7.10
N ALA A 7 4.80 -20.61 -6.09
CA ALA A 7 4.69 -22.05 -6.27
C ALA A 7 3.41 -22.50 -7.01
N VAL A 8 2.37 -21.66 -7.03
CA VAL A 8 1.10 -21.93 -7.73
C VAL A 8 0.83 -20.98 -8.89
N PHE A 9 1.83 -20.18 -9.28
CA PHE A 9 1.73 -19.23 -10.38
C PHE A 9 1.43 -19.96 -11.69
N ASP A 10 0.30 -19.60 -12.32
CA ASP A 10 -0.08 -20.09 -13.65
C ASP A 10 -0.29 -18.90 -14.59
N PRO A 11 0.68 -18.58 -15.45
CA PRO A 11 0.55 -17.48 -16.41
C PRO A 11 -0.55 -17.71 -17.46
N SER A 12 -1.12 -18.91 -17.54
CA SER A 12 -2.22 -19.27 -18.45
C SER A 12 -3.60 -18.95 -17.86
N ASP A 13 -3.70 -18.68 -16.56
CA ASP A 13 -4.95 -18.30 -15.88
C ASP A 13 -4.95 -16.79 -15.57
N PRO A 14 -5.37 -15.93 -16.52
CA PRO A 14 -5.33 -14.48 -16.36
C PRO A 14 -6.35 -13.96 -15.35
N VAL A 15 -7.23 -14.82 -14.82
CA VAL A 15 -8.35 -14.41 -13.98
C VAL A 15 -8.11 -14.80 -12.54
N LEU A 16 -7.65 -16.01 -12.24
CA LEU A 16 -7.54 -16.54 -10.87
C LEU A 16 -6.10 -16.60 -10.35
N ASP A 17 -5.10 -16.21 -11.15
CA ASP A 17 -3.71 -16.17 -10.69
C ASP A 17 -3.54 -15.32 -9.41
N PRO A 18 -3.01 -15.91 -8.32
CA PRO A 18 -2.88 -15.22 -7.03
C PRO A 18 -1.93 -14.02 -7.06
N VAL A 19 -0.84 -14.08 -7.86
CA VAL A 19 0.17 -13.02 -7.94
C VAL A 19 -0.45 -11.78 -8.56
N TRP A 20 -1.17 -11.94 -9.68
CA TRP A 20 -1.86 -10.85 -10.35
C TRP A 20 -2.94 -10.21 -9.47
N ARG A 21 -3.80 -11.02 -8.85
CA ARG A 21 -4.90 -10.50 -8.00
C ARG A 21 -4.38 -9.71 -6.81
N GLN A 22 -3.35 -10.22 -6.14
CA GLN A 22 -2.79 -9.55 -4.97
C GLN A 22 -2.00 -8.31 -5.38
N GLY A 23 -1.26 -8.35 -6.49
CA GLY A 23 -0.60 -7.17 -7.04
C GLY A 23 -1.58 -6.04 -7.34
N VAL A 24 -2.70 -6.33 -8.01
CA VAL A 24 -3.75 -5.33 -8.30
C VAL A 24 -4.41 -4.81 -7.02
N ALA A 25 -4.70 -5.69 -6.06
CA ALA A 25 -5.30 -5.28 -4.80
C ALA A 25 -4.35 -4.40 -3.97
N CYS A 26 -3.08 -4.79 -3.83
CA CYS A 26 -2.06 -4.02 -3.12
C CYS A 26 -1.82 -2.67 -3.80
N PHE A 27 -1.58 -2.66 -5.11
CA PHE A 27 -1.39 -1.41 -5.85
C PHE A 27 -2.60 -0.50 -5.75
N GLY A 28 -3.81 -1.05 -5.91
CA GLY A 28 -5.04 -0.28 -5.82
C GLY A 28 -5.27 0.32 -4.43
N PHE A 29 -4.95 -0.43 -3.37
CA PHE A 29 -4.99 0.08 -2.01
C PHE A 29 -4.00 1.23 -1.81
N GLU A 30 -2.74 1.07 -2.18
CA GLU A 30 -1.73 2.11 -2.02
C GLU A 30 -2.06 3.37 -2.86
N ALA A 31 -2.30 3.19 -4.16
CA ALA A 31 -2.47 4.32 -5.09
C ALA A 31 -3.79 5.07 -4.89
N PHE A 32 -4.89 4.38 -4.66
CA PHE A 32 -6.20 5.03 -4.57
C PHE A 32 -6.62 5.30 -3.13
N HIS A 33 -6.40 4.37 -2.20
CA HIS A 33 -6.83 4.51 -0.81
C HIS A 33 -5.83 5.32 0.01
N VAL A 34 -4.55 4.93 0.07
CA VAL A 34 -3.52 5.54 0.93
C VAL A 34 -3.07 6.90 0.42
N MET A 35 -2.70 7.00 -0.86
CA MET A 35 -2.34 8.28 -1.48
C MET A 35 -3.55 9.21 -1.66
N GLY A 36 -4.76 8.69 -1.54
CA GLY A 36 -5.99 9.49 -1.58
C GLY A 36 -6.34 10.03 -2.97
N LEU A 37 -5.84 9.43 -4.06
CA LEU A 37 -6.26 9.81 -5.43
C LEU A 37 -7.77 9.63 -5.65
N TYR A 38 -8.35 8.61 -5.01
CA TYR A 38 -9.79 8.33 -5.07
C TYR A 38 -10.34 7.79 -3.74
N GLY A 39 -9.59 8.00 -2.66
CA GLY A 39 -9.87 7.44 -1.35
C GLY A 39 -9.58 8.44 -0.23
N PRO A 40 -9.92 8.10 1.01
CA PRO A 40 -9.84 9.04 2.13
C PRO A 40 -8.41 9.31 2.62
N GLY A 41 -7.44 8.47 2.25
CA GLY A 41 -6.13 8.45 2.89
C GLY A 41 -6.12 7.59 4.15
N ILE A 42 -5.11 7.77 4.99
CA ILE A 42 -4.93 7.03 6.24
C ILE A 42 -4.85 7.98 7.45
N TRP A 43 -4.92 7.42 8.65
CA TRP A 43 -4.75 8.19 9.88
C TRP A 43 -3.28 8.62 10.05
N VAL A 44 -3.05 9.89 10.31
CA VAL A 44 -1.73 10.45 10.60
C VAL A 44 -1.86 11.46 11.76
N SER A 45 -0.85 11.52 12.62
CA SER A 45 -0.79 12.46 13.73
C SER A 45 0.55 13.17 13.80
N ASP A 46 0.61 14.27 14.56
CA ASP A 46 1.88 14.83 15.01
C ASP A 46 2.58 13.88 16.02
N PRO A 47 3.87 14.10 16.32
CA PRO A 47 4.63 13.24 17.24
C PRO A 47 4.07 13.14 18.66
N TYR A 48 3.25 14.10 19.09
CA TYR A 48 2.62 14.11 20.40
C TYR A 48 1.17 13.57 20.38
N GLY A 49 0.64 13.21 19.20
CA GLY A 49 -0.68 12.61 19.06
C GLY A 49 -1.85 13.56 19.35
N LEU A 50 -1.65 14.87 19.21
CA LEU A 50 -2.62 15.90 19.56
C LEU A 50 -3.52 16.32 18.38
N THR A 51 -3.02 16.20 17.16
CA THR A 51 -3.68 16.68 15.94
C THR A 51 -3.89 15.57 14.92
N GLY A 52 -4.27 14.37 15.40
CA GLY A 52 -4.57 13.22 14.56
C GLY A 52 -5.76 13.44 13.63
N LYS A 53 -5.63 13.08 12.36
CA LYS A 53 -6.70 13.13 11.36
C LYS A 53 -6.44 12.14 10.24
N VAL A 54 -7.50 11.81 9.48
CA VAL A 54 -7.34 11.11 8.21
C VAL A 54 -6.85 12.10 7.15
N GLN A 55 -5.80 11.74 6.42
CA GLN A 55 -5.27 12.53 5.31
C GLN A 55 -4.60 11.66 4.25
N ALA A 56 -4.57 12.18 3.02
CA ALA A 56 -3.78 11.64 1.93
C ALA A 56 -2.28 11.72 2.26
N VAL A 57 -1.52 10.69 1.88
CA VAL A 57 -0.07 10.59 2.12
C VAL A 57 0.66 10.49 0.79
N ASN A 58 1.70 11.32 0.62
CA ASN A 58 2.59 11.18 -0.52
C ASN A 58 3.64 10.09 -0.27
N LEU A 59 3.99 9.34 -1.30
CA LEU A 59 4.98 8.27 -1.21
C LEU A 59 6.39 8.85 -1.02
N ALA A 60 7.16 8.22 -0.14
CA ALA A 60 8.59 8.42 -0.06
C ALA A 60 9.29 7.51 -1.08
N TRP A 61 10.29 8.06 -1.77
CA TRP A 61 11.09 7.31 -2.75
C TRP A 61 12.56 7.22 -2.35
N GLY A 62 12.97 7.97 -1.31
CA GLY A 62 14.29 7.90 -0.73
C GLY A 62 14.39 6.90 0.42
N ALA A 63 15.49 6.95 1.16
CA ALA A 63 15.74 6.05 2.28
C ALA A 63 14.83 6.33 3.50
N GLU A 64 14.22 7.52 3.56
CA GLU A 64 13.18 7.85 4.54
C GLU A 64 11.97 6.91 4.44
N GLY A 65 11.81 6.23 3.30
CA GLY A 65 10.81 5.20 3.10
C GLY A 65 11.09 3.83 3.75
N PHE A 66 12.05 3.80 4.67
CA PHE A 66 12.27 2.68 5.57
C PHE A 66 12.16 3.12 7.04
N ASP A 67 11.85 4.39 7.29
CA ASP A 67 11.63 4.91 8.65
C ASP A 67 10.23 4.48 9.12
N PRO A 68 10.11 3.72 10.22
CA PRO A 68 8.82 3.25 10.73
C PRO A 68 7.86 4.38 11.16
N PHE A 69 8.33 5.63 11.23
CA PHE A 69 7.52 6.79 11.59
C PHE A 69 7.20 7.71 10.40
N VAL A 70 7.70 7.40 9.20
CA VAL A 70 7.33 8.11 7.96
C VAL A 70 6.19 7.34 7.30
N PRO A 71 4.97 7.90 7.24
CA PRO A 71 3.79 7.18 6.74
C PRO A 71 3.82 6.95 5.22
N GLY A 72 4.75 7.59 4.49
CA GLY A 72 4.88 7.49 3.04
C GLY A 72 5.38 6.14 2.53
N GLY A 73 5.56 5.16 3.43
CA GLY A 73 6.29 3.94 3.17
C GLY A 73 7.75 4.30 3.26
#